data_AF-A0A8S1UPV6-F1
#
_entry.id   AF-A0A8S1UPV6-F1
#
_cell.length_a   1.000
_cell.length_b   1.000
_cell.length_c   1.000
_cell.angle_alpha   90.00
_cell.angle_beta   90.00
_cell.angle_gamma   90.00
#
_symmetry.space_group_name_H-M   'P 1'
#
loop_
_entity.id
_entity.type
_entity.pdbx_description
1 polymer ?
#
loop_
_entity_poly.entity_id
_entity_poly.type
_entity_poly.pdbx_seq_one_letter_code
_entity_poly.pdbx_strand_id
1 'polypeptide(L)'
;MQQQQQLAPTYEKCPKHSINDIVLFCLHDQCREPLCKECCKMHIQQHNLQGTPANIDTVDSVREMLFNDVHNLKIRFEEEREILHHFSDGENSQLIKQIHAKIEQVKKSLLQLINDYCNQLEKEIQRRIHQHKAAHPGEKKELHHKLNTVITQLDSQEKALQSQKYIKACLVVISEEKNHDLEGLSLDIDNALKHYLDNMFEICIHDDKLQKISDALKEYVEIHQANLAEELEYYTQQIRENKRISGMQQQLYNQQLKQVNKKQEINPPISQTIPQSKLNYSTIYDAPHYQQSIHSSLQQSRLGPTSKNYETRLQQNNEKLKQFYG
;
A
#
# COMPACT_ATOMS: atom_id res chain seq x y z
N MET A 1 35.59 15.81 17.63
CA MET A 1 35.49 15.55 19.08
C MET A 1 36.16 16.70 19.82
N GLN A 2 35.39 17.59 20.44
CA GLN A 2 35.94 18.57 21.37
C GLN A 2 36.26 17.83 22.67
N GLN A 3 37.53 17.82 23.08
CA GLN A 3 37.92 17.36 24.41
C GLN A 3 37.26 18.29 25.44
N GLN A 4 36.24 17.79 26.15
CA GLN A 4 35.78 18.44 27.36
C GLN A 4 36.92 18.38 28.38
N GLN A 5 37.50 19.53 28.71
CA GLN A 5 38.34 19.70 29.89
C GLN A 5 37.52 19.29 31.11
N GLN A 6 37.83 18.14 31.71
CA GLN A 6 37.27 17.74 33.00
C GLN A 6 37.84 18.68 34.06
N LEU A 7 37.03 19.65 34.49
CA LEU A 7 37.26 20.41 35.73
C LEU A 7 37.38 19.40 36.89
N ALA A 8 38.37 19.58 37.75
CA ALA A 8 38.56 18.73 38.92
C ALA A 8 37.26 18.69 39.76
N PRO A 9 36.80 17.52 40.20
CA PRO A 9 35.55 17.41 40.93
C PRO A 9 35.64 18.21 42.23
N THR A 10 34.76 19.21 42.37
CA THR A 10 34.62 19.98 43.61
C THR A 10 33.62 19.25 44.49
N TYR A 11 34.06 18.71 45.62
CA TYR A 11 33.20 18.01 46.56
C TYR A 11 32.39 18.99 47.42
N GLU A 12 31.17 18.60 47.77
CA GLU A 12 30.32 19.38 48.67
C GLU A 12 30.75 19.24 50.13
N LYS A 13 30.65 20.32 50.89
CA LYS A 13 30.97 20.33 52.33
C LYS A 13 29.87 19.66 53.14
N CYS A 14 30.26 18.88 54.14
CA CYS A 14 29.32 18.24 55.04
C CYS A 14 28.59 19.29 55.90
N PRO A 15 27.26 19.28 55.97
CA PRO A 15 26.49 20.24 56.77
C PRO A 15 26.72 20.11 58.28
N LYS A 16 27.12 18.91 58.75
CA LYS A 16 27.43 18.63 60.17
C LYS A 16 28.91 18.85 60.50
N HIS A 17 29.80 18.79 59.51
CA HIS A 17 31.25 18.89 59.68
C HIS A 17 31.82 19.79 58.58
N SER A 18 31.74 21.11 58.77
CA SER A 18 32.06 22.13 57.75
C SER A 18 33.47 22.06 57.14
N ILE A 19 34.40 21.38 57.81
CA ILE A 19 35.78 21.18 57.32
C ILE A 19 35.85 19.99 56.35
N ASN A 20 34.99 18.99 56.51
CA ASN A 20 35.05 17.72 55.78
C ASN A 20 34.17 17.74 54.53
N ASP A 21 34.69 17.15 53.45
CA ASP A 21 33.95 16.91 52.23
C ASP A 21 33.10 15.63 52.31
N ILE A 22 31.98 15.62 51.60
CA ILE A 22 31.17 14.43 51.35
C ILE A 22 31.89 13.60 50.29
N VAL A 23 32.34 12.41 50.67
CA VAL A 23 33.14 11.53 49.82
C VAL A 23 32.62 10.08 49.79
N LEU A 24 31.65 9.76 50.64
CA LEU A 24 31.00 8.45 50.74
C LEU A 24 29.49 8.60 50.57
N PHE A 25 28.83 7.51 50.20
CA PHE A 25 27.38 7.44 50.05
C PHE A 25 26.90 6.06 50.50
N CYS A 26 25.87 6.02 51.36
CA CYS A 26 25.24 4.77 51.75
C CYS A 26 24.21 4.36 50.69
N LEU A 27 24.40 3.21 50.07
CA LEU A 27 23.54 2.60 49.06
C LEU A 27 22.45 1.69 49.65
N HIS A 28 22.31 1.60 50.97
CA HIS A 28 21.20 0.84 51.55
C HIS A 28 19.87 1.49 51.15
N ASP A 29 18.93 0.69 50.64
CA ASP A 29 17.73 1.19 49.94
C ASP A 29 16.87 2.15 50.77
N GLN A 30 16.78 1.92 52.08
CA GLN A 30 16.01 2.78 52.99
C GLN A 30 16.82 3.94 53.57
N CYS A 31 18.11 4.03 53.30
CA CYS A 31 19.00 5.03 53.90
C CYS A 31 19.43 6.11 52.91
N ARG A 32 20.13 5.72 51.83
CA ARG A 32 20.53 6.62 50.72
C ARG A 32 21.15 7.95 51.15
N GLU A 33 22.02 7.93 52.17
CA GLU A 33 22.60 9.14 52.75
C GLU A 33 24.01 9.45 52.21
N PRO A 34 24.29 10.72 51.86
CA PRO A 34 25.64 11.19 51.60
C PRO A 34 26.42 11.40 52.90
N LEU A 35 27.67 10.95 52.94
CA LEU A 35 28.48 10.88 54.15
C LEU A 35 29.86 11.50 53.95
N CYS A 36 30.30 12.31 54.91
CA CYS A 36 31.72 12.59 55.10
C CYS A 36 32.38 11.50 55.95
N LYS A 37 33.71 11.51 56.04
CA LYS A 37 34.47 10.48 56.79
C LYS A 37 34.04 10.34 58.25
N GLU A 38 33.69 11.44 58.92
CA GLU A 38 33.23 11.40 60.32
C GLU A 38 31.77 10.95 60.45
N CYS A 39 30.87 11.41 59.57
CA CYS A 39 29.48 10.95 59.54
C CYS A 39 29.39 9.44 59.26
N CYS A 40 30.27 8.90 58.41
CA CYS A 40 30.28 7.48 58.06
C CYS A 40 30.45 6.57 59.29
N LYS A 41 31.35 6.92 60.22
CA LYS A 41 31.59 6.10 61.43
C LYS A 41 30.33 5.97 62.28
N MET A 42 29.65 7.08 62.52
CA MET A 42 28.39 7.10 63.28
C MET A 42 27.27 6.38 62.54
N HIS A 43 27.20 6.57 61.22
CA HIS A 43 26.18 5.97 60.37
C HIS A 43 26.28 4.43 60.34
N ILE A 44 27.49 3.87 60.28
CA ILE A 44 27.71 2.42 60.39
C ILE A 44 27.23 1.90 61.75
N GLN A 45 27.51 2.62 62.84
CA GLN A 45 27.03 2.24 64.17
C GLN A 45 25.49 2.23 64.23
N GLN A 46 24.85 3.21 63.58
CA GLN A 46 23.40 3.29 63.51
C GLN A 46 22.80 2.10 62.75
N HIS A 47 23.36 1.73 61.60
CA HIS A 47 22.98 0.52 60.86
C HIS A 47 23.10 -0.75 61.72
N ASN A 48 24.22 -0.89 62.44
CA ASN A 48 24.44 -2.04 63.34
C ASN A 48 23.43 -2.10 64.49
N LEU A 49 23.08 -0.96 65.10
CA LEU A 49 22.06 -0.88 66.16
C LEU A 49 20.67 -1.22 65.65
N GLN A 50 20.38 -0.89 64.39
CA GLN A 50 19.12 -1.21 63.73
C GLN A 50 19.10 -2.62 63.12
N GLY A 51 20.20 -3.38 63.23
CA GLY A 51 20.33 -4.72 62.65
C GLY A 51 20.32 -4.74 61.12
N THR A 52 20.68 -3.64 60.47
CA THR A 52 20.74 -3.53 59.00
C THR A 52 22.18 -3.39 58.51
N PRO A 53 22.53 -3.90 57.32
CA PRO A 53 23.88 -3.75 56.79
C PRO A 53 24.08 -2.36 56.20
N ALA A 54 25.18 -1.70 56.57
CA ALA A 54 25.66 -0.50 55.90
C ALA A 54 26.31 -0.90 54.56
N ASN A 55 25.73 -0.48 53.44
CA ASN A 55 26.33 -0.63 52.11
C ASN A 55 26.90 0.73 51.70
N ILE A 56 28.21 0.96 51.83
CA ILE A 56 28.81 2.28 51.61
C ILE A 56 29.84 2.20 50.50
N ASP A 57 29.76 3.12 49.55
CA ASP A 57 30.74 3.29 48.49
C ASP A 57 31.16 4.77 48.39
N THR A 58 32.19 5.05 47.60
CA THR A 58 32.65 6.40 47.28
C THR A 58 31.66 7.13 46.38
N VAL A 59 31.55 8.45 46.56
CA VAL A 59 30.68 9.28 45.72
C VAL A 59 31.02 9.16 44.23
N ASP A 60 32.31 9.01 43.88
CA ASP A 60 32.73 8.81 42.49
C ASP A 60 32.22 7.48 41.90
N SER A 61 32.33 6.37 42.64
CA SER A 61 31.80 5.06 42.23
C SER A 61 30.28 5.11 42.04
N VAL A 62 29.57 5.70 43.01
CA VAL A 62 28.11 5.85 42.94
C VAL A 62 27.71 6.75 41.77
N ARG A 63 28.45 7.84 41.51
CA ARG A 63 28.21 8.71 40.36
C ARG A 63 28.40 7.95 39.04
N GLU A 64 29.47 7.17 38.91
CA GLU A 64 29.72 6.37 37.70
C GLU A 64 28.63 5.32 37.47
N MET A 65 28.22 4.62 38.53
CA MET A 65 27.10 3.66 38.49
C MET A 65 25.81 4.35 38.03
N LEU A 66 25.40 5.42 38.69
CA LEU A 66 24.18 6.16 38.34
C LEU A 66 24.25 6.76 36.94
N PHE A 67 25.42 7.25 36.52
CA PHE A 67 25.63 7.73 35.17
C PHE A 67 25.39 6.63 34.14
N ASN A 68 25.95 5.43 34.37
CA ASN A 68 25.76 4.29 33.49
C ASN A 68 24.29 3.85 33.45
N ASP A 69 23.59 3.84 34.58
CA ASP A 69 22.16 3.50 34.65
C ASP A 69 21.31 4.48 33.84
N VAL A 70 21.51 5.79 34.05
CA VAL A 70 20.81 6.85 33.31
C VAL A 70 21.15 6.79 31.83
N HIS A 71 22.41 6.55 31.48
CA HIS A 71 22.85 6.45 30.10
C HIS A 71 22.21 5.25 29.38
N ASN A 72 22.19 4.08 30.02
CA ASN A 72 21.55 2.88 29.49
C ASN A 72 20.03 3.07 29.31
N LEU A 73 19.38 3.72 30.27
CA LEU A 73 17.96 4.03 30.18
C LEU A 73 17.68 4.99 29.02
N LYS A 74 18.51 6.02 28.84
CA LYS A 74 18.42 6.93 27.70
C LYS A 74 18.54 6.19 26.36
N ILE A 75 19.51 5.29 26.22
CA ILE A 75 19.69 4.50 24.99
C ILE A 75 18.43 3.68 24.69
N ARG A 76 17.85 3.00 25.70
CA ARG A 76 16.59 2.25 25.53
C ARG A 76 15.45 3.13 25.05
N PHE A 77 15.27 4.32 25.64
CA PHE A 77 14.22 5.23 25.19
C PHE A 77 14.48 5.78 23.78
N GLU A 78 15.75 5.95 23.38
CA GLU A 78 16.09 6.31 22.00
C GLU A 78 15.76 5.18 21.01
N GLU A 79 15.93 3.91 21.40
CA GLU A 79 15.48 2.75 20.62
C GLU A 79 13.95 2.70 20.49
N GLU A 80 13.22 2.81 21.60
CA GLU A 80 11.75 2.81 21.59
C GLU A 80 11.19 3.97 20.77
N ARG A 81 11.83 5.15 20.84
CA ARG A 81 11.46 6.30 20.00
C ARG A 81 11.68 6.03 18.51
N GLU A 82 12.76 5.35 18.15
CA GLU A 82 13.08 5.01 16.76
C GLU A 82 12.11 3.96 16.20
N ILE A 83 11.72 2.97 17.01
CA ILE A 83 10.63 2.02 16.69
C ILE A 83 9.34 2.80 16.45
N LEU A 84 8.95 3.68 17.38
CA LEU A 84 7.72 4.46 17.26
C LEU A 84 7.71 5.35 16.01
N HIS A 85 8.85 5.99 15.68
CA HIS A 85 8.97 6.82 14.49
C HIS A 85 8.76 6.02 13.20
N HIS A 86 9.13 4.74 13.17
CA HIS A 86 8.88 3.88 12.01
C HIS A 86 7.38 3.71 11.71
N PHE A 87 6.55 3.68 12.76
CA PHE A 87 5.10 3.50 12.64
C PHE A 87 4.30 4.82 12.65
N SER A 88 4.89 5.93 13.10
CA SER A 88 4.19 7.21 13.21
C SER A 88 4.08 8.00 11.89
N ASP A 89 4.87 7.67 10.87
CA ASP A 89 4.79 8.29 9.54
C ASP A 89 3.56 7.76 8.76
N GLY A 90 2.39 8.12 9.27
CA GLY A 90 1.08 7.66 8.84
C GLY A 90 0.63 8.10 7.45
N GLU A 91 1.44 8.84 6.68
CA GLU A 91 1.16 9.21 5.29
C GLU A 91 2.18 8.63 4.30
N ASN A 92 3.37 8.24 4.77
CA ASN A 92 4.47 7.77 3.93
C ASN A 92 4.78 6.29 4.07
N SER A 93 4.06 5.57 4.93
CA SER A 93 4.26 4.13 5.11
C SER A 93 4.11 3.40 3.78
N GLN A 94 5.04 2.47 3.51
CA GLN A 94 4.99 1.64 2.29
C GLN A 94 3.66 0.89 2.19
N LEU A 95 3.07 0.53 3.33
CA LEU A 95 1.76 -0.09 3.41
C LEU A 95 0.67 0.77 2.78
N ILE A 96 0.61 2.07 3.09
CA ILE A 96 -0.37 2.99 2.51
C ILE A 96 -0.18 3.13 1.00
N LYS A 97 1.07 3.21 0.54
CA LYS A 97 1.39 3.21 -0.90
C LYS A 97 0.92 1.93 -1.59
N GLN A 98 1.11 0.77 -0.96
CA GLN A 98 0.63 -0.51 -1.47
C GLN A 98 -0.91 -0.59 -1.50
N ILE A 99 -1.59 -0.06 -0.48
CA ILE A 99 -3.05 0.04 -0.46
C ILE A 99 -3.55 0.90 -1.63
N HIS A 100 -2.97 2.09 -1.83
CA HIS A 100 -3.32 2.95 -2.97
C HIS A 100 -3.06 2.28 -4.31
N ALA A 101 -1.93 1.58 -4.46
CA ALA A 101 -1.62 0.84 -5.68
C ALA A 101 -2.64 -0.27 -5.97
N LYS A 102 -3.08 -1.01 -4.94
CA LYS A 102 -4.14 -2.02 -5.08
C LYS A 102 -5.48 -1.41 -5.47
N ILE A 103 -5.85 -0.27 -4.88
CA ILE A 103 -7.08 0.47 -5.25
C ILE A 103 -7.03 0.91 -6.72
N GLU A 104 -5.91 1.48 -7.16
CA GLU A 104 -5.75 1.88 -8.57
C GLU A 104 -5.78 0.68 -9.51
N GLN A 105 -5.20 -0.46 -9.13
CA GLN A 105 -5.27 -1.69 -9.90
C GLN A 105 -6.71 -2.23 -10.01
N VAL A 106 -7.48 -2.22 -8.91
CA VAL A 106 -8.91 -2.57 -8.91
C VAL A 106 -9.67 -1.69 -9.87
N LYS A 107 -9.50 -0.37 -9.78
CA LYS A 107 -10.16 0.61 -10.65
C LYS A 107 -9.85 0.36 -12.13
N LYS A 108 -8.56 0.18 -12.46
CA LYS A 108 -8.13 -0.10 -13.83
C LYS A 108 -8.75 -1.40 -14.36
N SER A 109 -8.79 -2.43 -13.53
CA SER A 109 -9.33 -3.75 -13.92
C SER A 109 -10.84 -3.69 -14.16
N LEU A 110 -11.59 -2.99 -13.30
CA LEU A 110 -13.03 -2.81 -13.47
C LEU A 110 -13.36 -1.97 -14.69
N LEU A 111 -12.65 -0.87 -14.92
CA LEU A 111 -12.82 -0.05 -16.13
C LEU A 111 -12.54 -0.87 -17.40
N GLN A 112 -11.49 -1.67 -17.39
CA GLN A 112 -11.17 -2.56 -18.51
C GLN A 112 -12.31 -3.56 -18.77
N LEU A 113 -12.82 -4.22 -17.72
CA LEU A 113 -13.92 -5.17 -17.84
C LEU A 113 -15.19 -4.53 -18.40
N ILE A 114 -15.55 -3.33 -17.93
CA ILE A 114 -16.70 -2.57 -18.42
C ILE A 114 -16.50 -2.23 -19.90
N ASN A 115 -15.34 -1.71 -20.28
CA ASN A 115 -15.03 -1.37 -21.65
C ASN A 115 -15.07 -2.59 -22.56
N ASP A 116 -14.51 -3.72 -22.13
CA ASP A 116 -14.52 -4.97 -22.90
C ASP A 116 -15.95 -5.48 -23.12
N TYR A 117 -16.80 -5.42 -22.10
CA TYR A 117 -18.22 -5.77 -22.23
C TYR A 117 -18.96 -4.83 -23.20
N CYS A 118 -18.79 -3.51 -23.06
CA CYS A 118 -19.40 -2.54 -23.98
C CYS A 118 -18.94 -2.75 -25.43
N ASN A 119 -17.65 -2.98 -25.64
CA ASN A 119 -17.08 -3.27 -26.96
C ASN A 119 -17.65 -4.57 -27.56
N GLN A 120 -17.88 -5.60 -26.73
CA GLN A 120 -18.52 -6.84 -27.19
C GLN A 120 -19.99 -6.60 -27.56
N LEU A 121 -20.71 -5.82 -26.76
CA LEU A 121 -22.10 -5.45 -27.03
C LEU A 121 -22.20 -4.65 -28.34
N GLU A 122 -21.31 -3.68 -28.56
CA GLU A 122 -21.23 -2.91 -29.81
C GLU A 122 -20.96 -3.81 -31.02
N LYS A 123 -20.02 -4.75 -30.92
CA LYS A 123 -19.75 -5.73 -31.99
C LYS A 123 -20.96 -6.60 -32.28
N GLU A 124 -21.67 -7.03 -31.24
CA GLU A 124 -22.89 -7.82 -31.38
C GLU A 124 -24.01 -7.02 -32.06
N ILE A 125 -24.20 -5.75 -31.68
CA ILE A 125 -25.15 -4.83 -32.34
C ILE A 125 -24.76 -4.65 -33.80
N GLN A 126 -23.49 -4.35 -34.10
CA GLN A 126 -23.02 -4.20 -35.47
C GLN A 126 -23.24 -5.47 -36.29
N ARG A 127 -22.99 -6.64 -35.71
CA ARG A 127 -23.27 -7.94 -36.34
C ARG A 127 -24.76 -8.09 -36.66
N ARG A 128 -25.65 -7.77 -35.73
CA ARG A 128 -27.11 -7.82 -35.95
C ARG A 128 -27.57 -6.83 -37.01
N ILE A 129 -27.07 -5.59 -37.00
CA ILE A 129 -27.34 -4.59 -38.06
C ILE A 129 -26.87 -5.13 -39.42
N HIS A 130 -25.67 -5.72 -39.47
CA HIS A 130 -25.13 -6.28 -40.71
C HIS A 130 -25.97 -7.46 -41.21
N GLN A 131 -26.34 -8.39 -40.33
CA GLN A 131 -27.22 -9.51 -40.65
C GLN A 131 -28.58 -9.03 -41.16
N HIS A 132 -29.17 -8.03 -40.51
CA HIS A 132 -30.40 -7.39 -40.96
C HIS A 132 -30.25 -6.80 -42.38
N LYS A 133 -29.16 -6.09 -42.66
CA LYS A 133 -28.90 -5.51 -44.00
C LYS A 133 -28.62 -6.59 -45.05
N ALA A 134 -27.96 -7.68 -44.67
CA ALA A 134 -27.58 -8.77 -45.56
C ALA A 134 -28.71 -9.79 -45.81
N ALA A 135 -29.73 -9.85 -44.95
CA ALA A 135 -30.86 -10.75 -45.12
C ALA A 135 -31.65 -10.44 -46.41
N HIS A 136 -31.76 -9.16 -46.79
CA HIS A 136 -32.53 -8.73 -47.97
C HIS A 136 -31.81 -7.66 -48.80
N PRO A 137 -30.70 -8.04 -49.47
CA PRO A 137 -29.93 -7.11 -50.27
C PRO A 137 -30.71 -6.79 -51.55
N GLY A 138 -31.27 -5.59 -51.61
CA GLY A 138 -31.91 -5.09 -52.84
C GLY A 138 -33.43 -5.22 -52.91
N GLU A 139 -34.08 -5.91 -51.97
CA GLU A 139 -35.55 -6.01 -51.90
C GLU A 139 -36.20 -4.61 -51.89
N LYS A 140 -35.67 -3.68 -51.07
CA LYS A 140 -36.10 -2.28 -51.07
C LYS A 140 -35.93 -1.61 -52.43
N LYS A 141 -34.82 -1.86 -53.14
CA LYS A 141 -34.55 -1.25 -54.45
C LYS A 141 -35.47 -1.83 -55.53
N GLU A 142 -35.73 -3.13 -55.47
CA GLU A 142 -36.62 -3.82 -56.38
C GLU A 142 -38.07 -3.35 -56.21
N LEU A 143 -38.58 -3.32 -54.97
CA LEU A 143 -39.90 -2.79 -54.65
C LEU A 143 -40.05 -1.32 -55.08
N HIS A 144 -39.03 -0.49 -54.81
CA HIS A 144 -39.02 0.90 -55.24
C HIS A 144 -39.02 1.04 -56.77
N HIS A 145 -38.35 0.15 -57.49
CA HIS A 145 -38.36 0.12 -58.96
C HIS A 145 -39.72 -0.32 -59.51
N LYS A 146 -40.33 -1.36 -58.93
CA LYS A 146 -41.69 -1.81 -59.27
C LYS A 146 -42.71 -0.69 -59.05
N LEU A 147 -42.68 -0.05 -57.88
CA LEU A 147 -43.54 1.10 -57.56
C LEU A 147 -43.37 2.24 -58.56
N ASN A 148 -42.13 2.66 -58.84
CA ASN A 148 -41.88 3.73 -59.80
C ASN A 148 -42.35 3.40 -61.22
N THR A 149 -42.23 2.13 -61.63
CA THR A 149 -42.72 1.66 -62.93
C THR A 149 -44.24 1.79 -63.02
N VAL A 150 -44.96 1.34 -61.98
CA VAL A 150 -46.42 1.46 -61.89
C VAL A 150 -46.86 2.92 -61.87
N ILE A 151 -46.22 3.76 -61.04
CA ILE A 151 -46.51 5.21 -60.98
C ILE A 151 -46.32 5.85 -62.37
N THR A 152 -45.22 5.55 -63.05
CA THR A 152 -44.93 6.11 -64.39
C THR A 152 -45.98 5.65 -65.42
N GLN A 153 -46.44 4.41 -65.34
CA GLN A 153 -47.50 3.88 -66.19
C GLN A 153 -48.82 4.62 -65.93
N LEU A 154 -49.22 4.77 -64.66
CA LEU A 154 -50.42 5.50 -64.27
C LEU A 154 -50.36 6.97 -64.71
N ASP A 155 -49.24 7.66 -64.50
CA ASP A 155 -49.03 9.04 -64.96
C ASP A 155 -49.19 9.16 -66.49
N SER A 156 -48.73 8.15 -67.24
CA SER A 156 -48.83 8.14 -68.70
C SER A 156 -50.28 7.93 -69.17
N GLN A 157 -51.02 7.05 -68.49
CA GLN A 157 -52.44 6.82 -68.74
C GLN A 157 -53.26 8.07 -68.39
N GLU A 158 -52.98 8.71 -67.26
CA GLU A 158 -53.63 9.96 -66.84
C GLU A 158 -53.43 11.07 -67.88
N LYS A 159 -52.19 11.31 -68.31
CA LYS A 159 -51.88 12.29 -69.38
C LYS A 159 -52.58 11.97 -70.70
N ALA A 160 -52.69 10.69 -71.06
CA ALA A 160 -53.36 10.26 -72.28
C ALA A 160 -54.87 10.50 -72.21
N LEU A 161 -55.49 10.28 -71.05
CA LEU A 161 -56.91 10.60 -70.79
C LEU A 161 -57.19 12.10 -70.81
N GLN A 162 -56.24 12.93 -70.38
CA GLN A 162 -56.34 14.40 -70.45
C GLN A 162 -56.09 14.97 -71.87
N SER A 163 -55.66 14.14 -72.82
CA SER A 163 -55.35 14.58 -74.18
C SER A 163 -56.59 14.83 -75.05
N GLN A 164 -56.46 15.63 -76.11
CA GLN A 164 -57.55 15.87 -77.07
C GLN A 164 -58.01 14.59 -77.81
N LYS A 165 -57.23 13.50 -77.77
CA LYS A 165 -57.55 12.20 -78.41
C LYS A 165 -57.83 11.11 -77.36
N TYR A 166 -58.56 11.45 -76.30
CA TYR A 166 -58.79 10.61 -75.12
C TYR A 166 -59.55 9.30 -75.36
N ILE A 167 -60.36 9.16 -76.42
CA ILE A 167 -61.19 7.96 -76.65
C ILE A 167 -60.34 6.68 -76.70
N LYS A 168 -59.16 6.74 -77.34
CA LYS A 168 -58.23 5.59 -77.38
C LYS A 168 -57.63 5.27 -76.01
N ALA A 169 -57.35 6.30 -75.21
CA ALA A 169 -56.84 6.13 -73.84
C ALA A 169 -57.90 5.51 -72.92
N CYS A 170 -59.17 5.89 -73.05
CA CYS A 170 -60.27 5.27 -72.31
C CYS A 170 -60.38 3.77 -72.60
N LEU A 171 -60.26 3.36 -73.87
CA LEU A 171 -60.29 1.95 -74.25
C LEU A 171 -59.10 1.17 -73.69
N VAL A 172 -57.91 1.77 -73.65
CA VAL A 172 -56.69 1.16 -73.08
C VAL A 172 -56.86 0.96 -71.57
N VAL A 173 -57.26 1.99 -70.83
CA VAL A 173 -57.45 1.90 -69.36
C VAL A 173 -58.50 0.85 -68.99
N ILE A 174 -59.66 0.84 -69.65
CA ILE A 174 -60.72 -0.16 -69.41
C ILE A 174 -60.24 -1.59 -69.73
N SER A 175 -59.34 -1.74 -70.70
CA SER A 175 -58.76 -3.05 -71.05
C SER A 175 -57.64 -3.50 -70.11
N GLU A 176 -56.87 -2.57 -69.55
CA GLU A 176 -55.71 -2.82 -68.67
C GLU A 176 -56.10 -2.96 -67.19
N GLU A 177 -57.25 -2.43 -66.78
CA GLU A 177 -57.83 -2.60 -65.42
C GLU A 177 -57.97 -4.08 -65.02
N LYS A 178 -57.97 -5.00 -65.99
CA LYS A 178 -58.01 -6.46 -65.77
C LYS A 178 -56.66 -7.13 -65.47
N ASN A 179 -55.54 -6.45 -65.64
CA ASN A 179 -54.19 -7.04 -65.62
C ASN A 179 -53.23 -6.43 -64.58
N HIS A 180 -53.71 -5.48 -63.77
CA HIS A 180 -52.86 -4.82 -62.80
C HIS A 180 -52.81 -5.61 -61.48
N ASP A 181 -51.70 -6.30 -61.27
CA ASP A 181 -51.34 -7.01 -60.02
C ASP A 181 -50.98 -6.03 -58.88
N LEU A 182 -51.84 -5.03 -58.67
CA LEU A 182 -51.68 -4.00 -57.62
C LEU A 182 -51.89 -4.59 -56.23
N GLU A 183 -52.79 -5.57 -56.13
CA GLU A 183 -53.00 -6.32 -54.89
C GLU A 183 -51.77 -7.15 -54.51
N GLY A 184 -51.12 -7.81 -55.49
CA GLY A 184 -49.85 -8.51 -55.28
C GLY A 184 -48.72 -7.56 -54.87
N LEU A 185 -48.60 -6.39 -55.52
CA LEU A 185 -47.59 -5.39 -55.13
C LEU A 185 -47.82 -4.83 -53.72
N SER A 186 -49.07 -4.59 -53.34
CA SER A 186 -49.40 -4.14 -51.98
C SER A 186 -49.04 -5.20 -50.94
N LEU A 187 -49.35 -6.48 -51.23
CA LEU A 187 -49.00 -7.60 -50.36
C LEU A 187 -47.48 -7.76 -50.22
N ASP A 188 -46.72 -7.59 -51.30
CA ASP A 188 -45.25 -7.63 -51.27
C ASP A 188 -44.67 -6.50 -50.40
N ILE A 189 -45.25 -5.30 -50.46
CA ILE A 189 -44.85 -4.16 -49.61
C ILE A 189 -45.15 -4.47 -48.14
N ASP A 190 -46.34 -4.96 -47.82
CA ASP A 190 -46.73 -5.31 -46.46
C ASP A 190 -45.85 -6.41 -45.87
N ASN A 191 -45.50 -7.41 -46.67
CA ASN A 191 -44.59 -8.48 -46.28
C ASN A 191 -43.17 -7.96 -46.00
N ALA A 192 -42.65 -7.09 -46.86
CA ALA A 192 -41.33 -6.48 -46.67
C ALA A 192 -41.29 -5.57 -45.42
N LEU A 193 -42.36 -4.81 -45.17
CA LEU A 193 -42.48 -3.97 -43.97
C LEU A 193 -42.60 -4.80 -42.70
N LYS A 194 -43.44 -5.84 -42.70
CA LYS A 194 -43.59 -6.76 -41.58
C LYS A 194 -42.26 -7.41 -41.23
N HIS A 195 -41.55 -7.91 -42.24
CA HIS A 195 -40.22 -8.48 -42.03
C HIS A 195 -39.23 -7.45 -41.46
N TYR A 196 -39.24 -6.20 -41.94
CA TYR A 196 -38.38 -5.14 -41.39
C TYR A 196 -38.67 -4.88 -39.91
N LEU A 197 -39.95 -4.80 -39.54
CA LEU A 197 -40.39 -4.57 -38.16
C LEU A 197 -40.08 -5.76 -37.25
N ASP A 198 -40.29 -6.99 -37.72
CA ASP A 198 -40.04 -8.22 -36.94
C ASP A 198 -38.56 -8.42 -36.60
N ASN A 199 -37.64 -7.80 -37.36
CA ASN A 199 -36.20 -7.88 -37.14
C ASN A 199 -35.61 -6.62 -36.47
N MET A 200 -36.46 -5.66 -36.08
CA MET A 200 -36.03 -4.53 -35.26
C MET A 200 -35.71 -4.99 -33.85
N PHE A 201 -34.66 -4.40 -33.28
CA PHE A 201 -34.28 -4.68 -31.90
C PHE A 201 -33.97 -3.38 -31.17
N GLU A 202 -34.24 -3.40 -29.88
CA GLU A 202 -33.98 -2.30 -28.95
C GLU A 202 -33.01 -2.77 -27.87
N ILE A 203 -32.26 -1.82 -27.30
CA ILE A 203 -31.43 -2.06 -26.13
C ILE A 203 -32.22 -1.62 -24.91
N CYS A 204 -32.64 -2.58 -24.08
CA CYS A 204 -33.27 -2.30 -22.80
C CYS A 204 -32.21 -2.17 -21.70
N ILE A 205 -32.23 -1.06 -20.98
CA ILE A 205 -31.38 -0.83 -19.80
C ILE A 205 -32.21 -1.18 -18.56
N HIS A 206 -31.68 -2.09 -17.75
CA HIS A 206 -32.34 -2.56 -16.52
C HIS A 206 -31.69 -1.95 -15.28
N ASP A 207 -32.20 -0.81 -14.83
CA ASP A 207 -31.64 -0.08 -13.69
C ASP A 207 -31.68 -0.88 -12.38
N ASP A 208 -32.65 -1.79 -12.21
CA ASP A 208 -32.74 -2.67 -11.05
C ASP A 208 -31.54 -3.63 -10.93
N LYS A 209 -30.88 -3.94 -12.06
CA LYS A 209 -29.68 -4.78 -12.09
C LYS A 209 -28.42 -4.02 -11.70
N LEU A 210 -28.42 -2.70 -11.83
CA LEU A 210 -27.28 -1.86 -11.43
C LEU A 210 -26.98 -2.02 -9.92
N GLN A 211 -28.02 -2.14 -9.11
CA GLN A 211 -27.87 -2.37 -7.67
C GLN A 211 -27.16 -3.69 -7.37
N LYS A 212 -27.46 -4.76 -8.13
CA LYS A 212 -26.79 -6.06 -7.97
C LYS A 212 -25.30 -5.99 -8.34
N ILE A 213 -24.95 -5.19 -9.34
CA ILE A 213 -23.54 -4.93 -9.69
C ILE A 213 -22.85 -4.21 -8.53
N SER A 214 -23.50 -3.22 -7.90
CA SER A 214 -22.95 -2.54 -6.73
C SER A 214 -22.70 -3.50 -5.57
N ASP A 215 -23.60 -4.44 -5.31
CA ASP A 215 -23.42 -5.42 -4.23
C ASP A 215 -22.30 -6.42 -4.56
N ALA A 216 -22.21 -6.90 -5.80
CA ALA A 216 -21.09 -7.74 -6.24
C ALA A 216 -19.73 -7.04 -6.14
N LEU A 217 -19.67 -5.71 -6.34
CA LEU A 217 -18.44 -4.93 -6.15
C LEU A 217 -18.00 -4.87 -4.68
N LYS A 218 -18.94 -4.93 -3.73
CA LYS A 218 -18.61 -4.99 -2.28
C LYS A 218 -18.01 -6.34 -1.90
N GLU A 219 -18.46 -7.42 -2.54
CA GLU A 219 -17.87 -8.76 -2.34
C GLU A 219 -16.50 -8.90 -3.02
N TYR A 220 -16.24 -8.13 -4.07
CA TYR A 220 -14.97 -8.16 -4.80
C TYR A 220 -13.81 -7.52 -4.03
N VAL A 221 -14.06 -6.48 -3.22
CA VAL A 221 -13.02 -5.77 -2.46
C VAL A 221 -13.43 -5.61 -1.01
N GLU A 222 -12.65 -6.24 -0.13
CA GLU A 222 -12.86 -6.20 1.32
C GLU A 222 -11.72 -5.49 2.04
N ILE A 223 -12.07 -4.63 2.99
CA ILE A 223 -11.10 -3.94 3.86
C ILE A 223 -10.92 -4.79 5.12
N HIS A 224 -9.71 -5.30 5.31
CA HIS A 224 -9.32 -6.03 6.50
C HIS A 224 -8.34 -5.21 7.34
N GLN A 225 -8.38 -5.42 8.66
CA GLN A 225 -7.35 -4.89 9.55
C GLN A 225 -6.02 -5.59 9.27
N ALA A 226 -4.97 -4.80 9.00
CA ALA A 226 -3.64 -5.35 8.82
C ALA A 226 -3.10 -5.86 10.17
N ASN A 227 -2.58 -7.09 10.19
CA ASN A 227 -1.84 -7.61 11.33
C ASN A 227 -0.37 -7.14 11.24
N LEU A 228 -0.02 -6.12 11.99
CA LEU A 228 1.34 -5.54 12.00
C LEU A 228 2.24 -6.13 13.09
N ALA A 229 1.81 -7.20 13.77
CA ALA A 229 2.58 -7.78 14.88
C ALA A 229 3.93 -8.36 14.41
N GLU A 230 3.94 -9.07 13.29
CA GLU A 230 5.18 -9.64 12.70
C GLU A 230 6.12 -8.53 12.21
N GLU A 231 5.57 -7.45 11.67
CA GLU A 231 6.35 -6.29 11.20
C GLU A 231 6.96 -5.52 12.38
N LEU A 232 6.20 -5.34 13.47
CA LEU A 232 6.72 -4.78 14.72
C LEU A 232 7.87 -5.62 15.29
N GLU A 233 7.73 -6.94 15.32
CA GLU A 233 8.77 -7.85 15.82
C GLU A 233 10.04 -7.74 14.96
N TYR A 234 9.89 -7.76 13.64
CA TYR A 234 11.00 -7.62 12.70
C TYR A 234 11.77 -6.29 12.88
N TYR A 235 11.08 -5.15 12.91
CA TYR A 235 11.73 -3.85 13.06
C TYR A 235 12.35 -3.64 14.44
N THR A 236 11.69 -4.16 15.50
CA THR A 236 12.24 -4.17 16.85
C THR A 236 13.56 -4.93 16.89
N GLN A 237 13.63 -6.10 16.25
CA GLN A 237 14.84 -6.89 16.19
C GLN A 237 15.95 -6.18 15.40
N GLN A 238 15.64 -5.66 14.20
CA GLN A 238 16.61 -4.97 13.36
C GLN A 238 17.25 -3.75 14.04
N ILE A 239 16.44 -2.88 14.64
CA ILE A 239 16.94 -1.64 15.29
C ILE A 239 17.86 -1.99 16.46
N ARG A 240 17.44 -2.94 17.30
CA ARG A 240 18.22 -3.39 18.46
C ARG A 240 19.52 -4.08 18.04
N GLU A 241 19.49 -4.88 16.98
CA GLU A 241 20.66 -5.58 16.47
C GLU A 241 21.66 -4.62 15.81
N ASN A 242 21.18 -3.63 15.06
CA ASN A 242 22.02 -2.57 14.48
C ASN A 242 22.72 -1.75 15.57
N LYS A 243 22.02 -1.34 16.63
CA LYS A 243 22.66 -0.60 17.74
C LYS A 243 23.65 -1.46 18.53
N ARG A 244 23.39 -2.76 18.67
CA ARG A 244 24.35 -3.70 19.27
C ARG A 244 25.64 -3.80 18.45
N ILE A 245 25.53 -3.85 17.12
CA ILE A 245 26.69 -3.89 16.21
C ILE A 245 27.47 -2.57 16.27
N SER A 246 26.79 -1.42 16.22
CA SER A 246 27.43 -0.11 16.36
C SER A 246 28.13 0.06 17.72
N GLY A 247 27.51 -0.40 18.81
CA GLY A 247 28.11 -0.38 20.15
C GLY A 247 29.38 -1.25 20.24
N MET A 248 29.37 -2.44 19.63
CA MET A 248 30.56 -3.32 19.57
C MET A 248 31.71 -2.71 18.78
N GLN A 249 31.44 -2.10 17.63
CA GLN A 249 32.46 -1.42 16.83
C GLN A 249 33.09 -0.24 17.59
N GLN A 250 32.29 0.50 18.35
CA GLN A 250 32.78 1.62 19.16
C GLN A 250 33.65 1.16 20.36
N GLN A 251 33.34 0.00 20.94
CA GLN A 251 34.19 -0.62 21.98
C GLN A 251 35.53 -1.11 21.44
N LEU A 252 35.55 -1.74 20.25
CA LEU A 252 36.78 -2.19 19.58
C LEU A 252 37.70 -1.01 19.23
N TYR A 253 37.13 0.09 18.73
CA TYR A 253 37.86 1.32 18.43
C TYR A 253 38.51 1.93 19.69
N ASN A 254 37.78 1.98 20.81
CA ASN A 254 38.29 2.50 22.07
C ASN A 254 39.37 1.60 22.72
N GLN A 255 39.33 0.28 22.51
CA GLN A 255 40.39 -0.61 22.99
C GLN A 255 41.70 -0.45 22.20
N GLN A 256 41.64 -0.20 20.89
CA GLN A 256 42.84 0.08 20.09
C GLN A 256 43.52 1.39 20.52
N LEU A 257 42.75 2.44 20.81
CA LEU A 257 43.29 3.72 21.30
C LEU A 257 43.99 3.60 22.67
N LYS A 258 43.49 2.78 23.59
CA LYS A 258 44.12 2.55 24.90
C LYS A 258 45.45 1.79 24.80
N GLN A 259 45.67 0.97 23.77
CA GLN A 259 46.95 0.27 23.57
C GLN A 259 48.03 1.17 22.95
N VAL A 260 47.65 2.18 22.19
CA VAL A 260 48.62 3.15 21.59
C VAL A 260 49.21 4.07 22.67
N ASN A 261 48.42 4.50 23.65
CA ASN A 261 48.91 5.39 24.71
C ASN A 261 49.80 4.70 25.78
N LYS A 262 49.70 3.38 25.96
CA LYS A 262 50.56 2.66 26.93
C LYS A 262 52.02 2.42 26.46
N LYS A 263 52.35 2.71 25.20
CA LYS A 263 53.71 2.51 24.65
C LYS A 263 54.59 3.76 24.61
N GLN A 264 54.14 4.92 25.08
CA GLN A 264 54.91 6.18 24.97
C GLN A 264 55.47 6.76 26.27
N GLU A 265 55.27 6.13 27.44
CA GLU A 265 55.84 6.63 28.71
C GLU A 265 57.06 5.85 29.19
N ILE A 266 58.16 5.84 28.43
CA ILE A 266 59.52 5.74 29.00
C ILE A 266 60.50 6.48 28.05
N ASN A 267 60.73 7.78 28.26
CA ASN A 267 62.05 8.42 28.10
C ASN A 267 62.02 9.90 28.57
N PRO A 268 63.04 10.37 29.32
CA PRO A 268 63.15 11.75 29.78
C PRO A 268 63.67 12.69 28.66
N PRO A 269 63.58 14.03 28.82
CA PRO A 269 63.62 14.96 27.70
C PRO A 269 65.06 15.27 27.28
N ILE A 270 65.34 15.17 25.98
CA ILE A 270 66.53 15.74 25.36
C ILE A 270 66.07 16.87 24.44
N SER A 271 66.54 18.08 24.77
CA SER A 271 66.48 19.28 23.97
C SER A 271 67.07 19.04 22.58
N GLN A 272 66.39 19.44 21.50
CA GLN A 272 66.99 20.11 20.35
C GLN A 272 65.96 20.62 19.34
N THR A 273 66.39 21.70 18.70
CA THR A 273 65.79 22.63 17.74
C THR A 273 65.28 22.04 16.41
N ILE A 274 64.07 22.46 15.99
CA ILE A 274 63.62 23.05 14.68
C ILE A 274 64.46 22.66 13.42
N PRO A 275 63.86 22.21 12.27
CA PRO A 275 62.97 23.08 11.47
C PRO A 275 61.75 22.48 10.74
N GLN A 276 60.87 23.44 10.47
CA GLN A 276 59.62 23.38 9.70
C GLN A 276 59.76 22.68 8.34
N SER A 277 58.81 21.80 8.03
CA SER A 277 58.47 21.49 6.65
C SER A 277 56.95 21.31 6.46
N LYS A 278 56.40 22.33 5.81
CA LYS A 278 55.32 22.32 4.80
C LYS A 278 54.12 21.40 5.03
N LEU A 279 53.06 22.04 5.54
CA LEU A 279 51.66 21.68 5.27
C LEU A 279 51.43 21.53 3.76
N ASN A 280 50.90 20.39 3.34
CA ASN A 280 50.29 20.21 2.03
C ASN A 280 48.91 19.59 2.23
N TYR A 281 47.88 20.41 2.06
CA TYR A 281 46.49 19.97 2.00
C TYR A 281 46.20 19.52 0.57
N SER A 282 45.78 18.27 0.41
CA SER A 282 45.15 17.81 -0.83
C SER A 282 43.93 16.98 -0.46
N THR A 283 42.79 17.58 -0.74
CA THR A 283 41.43 17.06 -0.74
C THR A 283 41.32 15.82 -1.63
N ILE A 284 40.75 14.74 -1.08
CA ILE A 284 40.11 13.68 -1.88
C ILE A 284 38.79 13.34 -1.20
N TYR A 285 37.71 13.87 -1.78
CA TYR A 285 36.40 13.26 -1.70
C TYR A 285 36.44 12.00 -2.56
N ASP A 286 36.08 10.85 -2.00
CA ASP A 286 35.51 9.75 -2.78
C ASP A 286 34.54 8.98 -1.90
N ALA A 287 33.26 9.06 -2.29
CA ALA A 287 32.16 8.28 -1.74
C ALA A 287 32.10 6.93 -2.46
N PRO A 288 31.89 5.79 -1.76
CA PRO A 288 31.55 4.56 -2.46
C PRO A 288 30.02 4.48 -2.67
N HIS A 289 29.64 4.49 -3.94
CA HIS A 289 28.35 3.97 -4.42
C HIS A 289 28.24 2.49 -4.05
N TYR A 290 27.25 2.13 -3.23
CA TYR A 290 26.79 0.74 -3.12
C TYR A 290 25.71 0.48 -4.18
N GLN A 291 26.07 -0.31 -5.19
CA GLN A 291 25.11 -0.98 -6.08
C GLN A 291 24.50 -2.17 -5.33
N GLN A 292 23.18 -2.17 -5.18
CA GLN A 292 22.42 -3.36 -4.76
C GLN A 292 22.28 -4.32 -5.95
N SER A 293 22.97 -5.44 -5.89
CA SER A 293 22.68 -6.63 -6.70
C SER A 293 21.64 -7.48 -5.96
N ILE A 294 20.42 -7.50 -6.48
CA ILE A 294 19.35 -8.39 -6.01
C ILE A 294 19.60 -9.76 -6.67
N HIS A 295 20.12 -10.71 -5.90
CA HIS A 295 20.04 -12.13 -6.26
C HIS A 295 18.78 -12.71 -5.61
N SER A 296 17.77 -12.93 -6.45
CA SER A 296 16.55 -13.67 -6.12
C SER A 296 16.83 -15.17 -6.21
N SER A 297 16.84 -15.84 -5.07
CA SER A 297 16.68 -17.29 -4.98
C SER A 297 15.83 -17.62 -3.75
N LEU A 298 14.58 -17.99 -3.97
CA LEU A 298 13.84 -18.93 -3.14
C LEU A 298 12.56 -19.37 -3.87
N GLN A 299 12.73 -20.44 -4.63
CA GLN A 299 11.66 -21.35 -5.00
C GLN A 299 11.37 -22.29 -3.81
N GLN A 300 10.08 -22.54 -3.61
CA GLN A 300 9.47 -23.74 -3.02
C GLN A 300 9.66 -24.01 -1.52
N SER A 301 8.56 -23.84 -0.78
CA SER A 301 8.01 -24.90 0.08
C SER A 301 6.49 -24.71 0.20
N ARG A 302 5.74 -25.60 -0.46
CA ARG A 302 4.31 -25.84 -0.22
C ARG A 302 4.15 -26.59 1.10
N LEU A 303 3.05 -26.33 1.82
CA LEU A 303 2.05 -27.31 2.26
C LEU A 303 0.91 -26.55 2.97
N GLY A 304 -0.22 -26.40 2.27
CA GLY A 304 -1.42 -25.74 2.80
C GLY A 304 -2.24 -26.66 3.71
N PRO A 305 -3.08 -26.11 4.61
CA PRO A 305 -4.02 -26.89 5.37
C PRO A 305 -5.18 -27.37 4.48
N THR A 306 -5.46 -28.66 4.59
CA THR A 306 -6.40 -29.44 3.78
C THR A 306 -7.86 -29.00 3.90
N SER A 307 -8.53 -28.92 2.74
CA SER A 307 -9.94 -28.63 2.43
C SER A 307 -11.03 -29.35 3.26
N LYS A 308 -10.70 -30.37 4.08
CA LYS A 308 -11.69 -31.19 4.81
C LYS A 308 -12.42 -30.48 5.97
N ASN A 309 -11.96 -29.31 6.40
CA ASN A 309 -12.55 -28.60 7.54
C ASN A 309 -13.71 -27.65 7.17
N TYR A 310 -13.85 -27.26 5.91
CA TYR A 310 -14.90 -26.33 5.49
C TYR A 310 -16.23 -27.05 5.23
N GLU A 311 -16.20 -28.20 4.54
CA GLU A 311 -17.39 -29.03 4.29
C GLU A 311 -18.03 -29.52 5.60
N THR A 312 -17.23 -29.96 6.57
CA THR A 312 -17.73 -30.44 7.87
C THR A 312 -18.43 -29.34 8.66
N ARG A 313 -17.97 -28.08 8.57
CA ARG A 313 -18.63 -26.93 9.22
C ARG A 313 -19.90 -26.48 8.50
N LEU A 314 -19.93 -26.56 7.16
CA LEU A 314 -21.11 -26.22 6.38
C LEU A 314 -22.24 -27.24 6.58
N GLN A 315 -21.89 -28.53 6.76
CA GLN A 315 -22.86 -29.58 7.08
C GLN A 315 -23.42 -29.41 8.50
N GLN A 316 -22.58 -29.11 9.49
CA GLN A 316 -23.05 -28.85 10.87
C GLN A 316 -23.93 -27.59 10.99
N ASN A 317 -23.65 -26.55 10.20
CA ASN A 317 -24.49 -25.36 10.19
C ASN A 317 -25.84 -25.60 9.49
N ASN A 318 -25.87 -26.42 8.43
CA ASN A 318 -27.11 -26.81 7.77
C ASN A 318 -27.99 -27.73 8.64
N GLU A 319 -27.39 -28.62 9.44
CA GLU A 319 -28.16 -29.44 10.40
C GLU A 319 -28.75 -28.59 11.52
N LYS A 320 -28.03 -27.59 12.02
CA LYS A 320 -28.57 -26.64 13.00
C LYS A 320 -29.72 -25.81 12.44
N LEU A 321 -29.64 -25.36 11.19
CA LEU A 321 -30.72 -24.60 10.55
C LEU A 321 -31.98 -25.45 10.33
N LYS A 322 -31.84 -26.75 10.04
CA LYS A 322 -32.99 -27.66 9.96
C LYS A 322 -33.68 -27.91 11.31
N GLN A 323 -32.99 -27.79 12.43
CA GLN A 323 -33.61 -27.89 13.76
C GLN A 323 -34.39 -26.63 14.17
N PHE A 324 -34.12 -25.49 13.54
CA PHE A 324 -34.81 -24.23 13.86
C PHE A 324 -36.00 -23.93 12.94
N TYR A 325 -36.03 -24.50 11.74
CA TYR A 325 -37.03 -24.19 10.70
C TYR A 325 -37.73 -25.43 10.12
N GLY A 326 -37.49 -26.61 10.70
CA GLY A 326 -38.09 -27.89 10.30
C GLY A 326 -39.10 -28.40 11.31
#